data_AF-A0A1W9T1E3-F1
#
_entry.id   AF-A0A1W9T1E3-F1
#
_cell.length_a   1.000
_cell.length_b   1.000
_cell.length_c   1.000
_cell.angle_alpha   90.00
_cell.angle_beta   90.00
_cell.angle_gamma   90.00
#
_symmetry.space_group_name_H-M   'P 1'
#
loop_
_entity.id
_entity.type
_entity.pdbx_description
1 polymer ?
#
loop_
_entity_poly.entity_id
_entity_poly.type
_entity_poly.pdbx_seq_one_letter_code
_entity_poly.pdbx_strand_id
1 'polypeptide(L)'
;MLTKQLFFFTFIVLLFSCNNKKPENMSKKDKAIFLHHSTGTTGLIIWKHCYPVSDISEDIGSPDIEAEEHRLENYKLQYEALKEKMLEFPETKFLVWTGATHAEVNTTEEKAKRMKEFTNWVRNDWDKKGDNIFLWDFYELETEGGLYLKDEHMLREGDSHPNRPFAESLIPMFGKRIVDVFTNKADDSDITGK
;
A
#
# COMPACT_ATOMS: atom_id res chain seq x y z
N MET A 1 -57.20 -17.38 -12.18
CA MET A 1 -56.46 -18.49 -11.54
C MET A 1 -54.98 -18.14 -11.58
N LEU A 2 -54.38 -17.97 -10.41
CA LEU A 2 -52.97 -17.65 -10.18
C LEU A 2 -52.04 -18.71 -10.78
N THR A 3 -51.03 -18.28 -11.52
CA THR A 3 -49.77 -19.03 -11.67
C THR A 3 -48.63 -18.17 -11.13
N LYS A 4 -48.17 -18.55 -9.94
CA LYS A 4 -47.02 -17.97 -9.24
C LYS A 4 -45.76 -18.22 -10.07
N GLN A 5 -45.09 -17.16 -10.55
CA GLN A 5 -43.68 -17.26 -10.91
C GLN A 5 -42.84 -16.89 -9.69
N LEU A 6 -42.15 -17.89 -9.18
CA LEU A 6 -41.18 -17.80 -8.10
C LEU A 6 -39.85 -17.33 -8.72
N PHE A 7 -39.44 -16.10 -8.42
CA PHE A 7 -38.09 -15.62 -8.75
C PHE A 7 -37.09 -16.34 -7.85
N PHE A 8 -36.31 -17.25 -8.44
CA PHE A 8 -35.19 -17.93 -7.77
C PHE A 8 -33.93 -17.11 -8.07
N PHE A 9 -33.48 -16.31 -7.10
CA PHE A 9 -32.20 -15.58 -7.19
C PHE A 9 -31.08 -16.55 -6.75
N THR A 10 -30.47 -17.25 -7.70
CA THR A 10 -29.31 -18.11 -7.42
C THR A 10 -28.06 -17.24 -7.37
N PHE A 11 -27.57 -16.96 -6.17
CA PHE A 11 -26.28 -16.32 -5.93
C PHE A 11 -25.17 -17.37 -6.15
N ILE A 12 -24.55 -17.40 -7.33
CA ILE A 12 -23.38 -18.26 -7.59
C ILE A 12 -22.14 -17.51 -7.10
N VAL A 13 -21.63 -17.90 -5.93
CA VAL A 13 -20.27 -17.58 -5.49
C VAL A 13 -19.33 -18.55 -6.18
N LEU A 14 -18.57 -18.08 -7.17
CA LEU A 14 -17.45 -18.82 -7.73
C LEU A 14 -16.25 -18.70 -6.77
N LEU A 15 -16.12 -19.65 -5.84
CA LEU A 15 -14.86 -19.92 -5.15
C LEU A 15 -13.94 -20.68 -6.12
N PHE A 16 -12.99 -19.99 -6.74
CA PHE A 16 -11.88 -20.69 -7.37
C PHE A 16 -10.95 -21.24 -6.29
N SER A 17 -11.02 -22.55 -6.11
CA SER A 17 -10.02 -23.37 -5.44
C SER A 17 -8.72 -23.35 -6.27
N CYS A 18 -7.66 -22.72 -5.75
CA CYS A 18 -6.32 -22.89 -6.31
C CYS A 18 -5.76 -24.23 -5.83
N ASN A 19 -5.87 -25.24 -6.70
CA ASN A 19 -5.25 -26.55 -6.52
C ASN A 19 -3.74 -26.45 -6.85
N ASN A 20 -2.91 -27.05 -5.99
CA ASN A 20 -1.45 -27.07 -6.07
C ASN A 20 -0.94 -27.65 -7.39
N LYS A 21 -0.37 -26.80 -8.25
CA LYS A 21 0.67 -27.21 -9.21
C LYS A 21 1.81 -26.19 -9.15
N LYS A 22 3.02 -26.67 -8.84
CA LYS A 22 4.26 -25.89 -8.91
C LYS A 22 4.45 -25.38 -10.35
N PRO A 23 4.68 -24.09 -10.59
CA PRO A 23 5.27 -23.64 -11.82
C PRO A 23 6.80 -23.75 -11.72
N GLU A 24 7.38 -24.48 -12.67
CA GLU A 24 8.81 -24.49 -12.97
C GLU A 24 9.24 -23.11 -13.48
N ASN A 25 10.45 -22.69 -13.08
CA ASN A 25 11.23 -21.56 -13.61
C ASN A 25 10.47 -20.22 -13.80
N MET A 26 10.44 -19.42 -12.73
CA MET A 26 9.98 -18.04 -12.79
C MET A 26 11.19 -17.09 -12.80
N SER A 27 11.43 -16.46 -13.95
CA SER A 27 12.46 -15.44 -14.12
C SER A 27 12.09 -14.13 -13.43
N LYS A 28 13.09 -13.48 -12.83
CA LYS A 28 13.14 -12.12 -12.26
C LYS A 28 12.17 -11.12 -12.94
N LYS A 29 10.95 -10.97 -12.43
CA LYS A 29 10.11 -9.75 -12.34
C LYS A 29 8.66 -10.12 -12.00
N ASP A 30 8.36 -10.23 -10.71
CA ASP A 30 6.97 -10.14 -10.23
C ASP A 30 6.84 -8.90 -9.34
N LYS A 31 6.76 -7.73 -9.97
CA LYS A 31 6.18 -6.55 -9.32
C LYS A 31 4.67 -6.78 -9.28
N ALA A 32 4.16 -7.35 -8.20
CA ALA A 32 2.73 -7.54 -8.02
C ALA A 32 2.05 -6.18 -7.77
N ILE A 33 1.47 -5.59 -8.82
CA ILE A 33 0.51 -4.50 -8.70
C ILE A 33 -0.84 -5.14 -8.37
N PHE A 34 -1.35 -4.92 -7.17
CA PHE A 34 -2.66 -5.44 -6.77
C PHE A 34 -3.74 -4.44 -7.18
N LEU A 35 -4.44 -4.70 -8.30
CA LEU A 35 -5.57 -3.89 -8.75
C LEU A 35 -6.88 -4.53 -8.26
N HIS A 36 -7.61 -3.84 -7.37
CA HIS A 36 -8.97 -4.23 -7.00
C HIS A 36 -9.96 -3.20 -7.55
N HIS A 37 -10.77 -3.58 -8.54
CA HIS A 37 -11.82 -2.72 -9.11
C HIS A 37 -13.13 -2.92 -8.33
N SER A 38 -13.59 -1.89 -7.60
CA SER A 38 -14.90 -1.87 -6.96
C SER A 38 -15.93 -1.24 -7.91
N THR A 39 -17.04 -1.93 -8.14
CA THR A 39 -18.08 -1.53 -9.11
C THR A 39 -18.91 -0.34 -8.59
N GLY A 40 -18.47 0.87 -8.96
CA GLY A 40 -19.21 2.13 -8.96
C GLY A 40 -18.68 3.00 -10.10
N THR A 41 -19.36 4.09 -10.46
CA THR A 41 -18.91 4.99 -11.54
C THR A 41 -17.58 5.70 -11.23
N THR A 42 -17.13 5.65 -9.97
CA THR A 42 -15.81 6.07 -9.50
C THR A 42 -14.99 4.86 -9.08
N GLY A 43 -13.84 4.65 -9.72
CA GLY A 43 -12.91 3.58 -9.39
C GLY A 43 -12.03 3.95 -8.19
N LEU A 44 -11.71 2.98 -7.34
CA LEU A 44 -10.63 3.09 -6.36
C LEU A 44 -9.48 2.18 -6.81
N ILE A 45 -8.28 2.74 -6.96
CA ILE A 45 -7.05 1.98 -7.18
C ILE A 45 -6.23 2.06 -5.90
N ILE A 46 -5.92 0.90 -5.31
CA ILE A 46 -5.02 0.83 -4.17
C ILE A 46 -3.63 0.50 -4.68
N TRP A 47 -2.65 1.30 -4.30
CA TRP A 47 -1.28 1.15 -4.72
C TRP A 47 -0.39 0.98 -3.49
N LYS A 48 0.48 -0.03 -3.54
CA LYS A 48 1.36 -0.38 -2.44
C LYS A 48 2.75 -0.72 -2.94
N HIS A 49 3.76 -0.17 -2.27
CA HIS A 49 5.14 -0.61 -2.43
C HIS A 49 5.39 -1.88 -1.63
N CYS A 50 6.14 -2.81 -2.23
CA CYS A 50 6.54 -4.06 -1.60
C CYS A 50 8.05 -4.09 -1.36
N TYR A 51 8.48 -5.12 -0.63
CA TYR A 51 9.86 -5.35 -0.24
C TYR A 51 10.89 -5.26 -1.40
N PRO A 52 12.06 -4.65 -1.18
CA PRO A 52 12.43 -3.79 -0.05
C PRO A 52 12.46 -2.30 -0.45
N VAL A 53 11.29 -1.64 -0.41
CA VAL A 53 11.22 -0.17 -0.55
C VAL A 53 11.97 0.57 0.55
N SER A 54 12.18 -0.07 1.70
CA SER A 54 12.87 0.49 2.86
C SER A 54 14.39 0.32 2.83
N ASP A 55 14.95 -0.32 1.80
CA ASP A 55 16.40 -0.46 1.62
C ASP A 55 17.00 0.76 0.88
N ILE A 56 16.82 1.94 1.45
CA ILE A 56 17.18 3.22 0.81
C ILE A 56 18.66 3.53 1.02
N SER A 57 19.41 3.56 -0.08
CA SER A 57 20.82 3.93 -0.11
C SER A 57 21.03 5.45 -0.03
N GLU A 58 22.27 5.86 0.25
CA GLU A 58 22.68 7.26 0.28
C GLU A 58 22.47 7.94 -1.08
N ASP A 59 22.03 9.19 -1.13
CA ASP A 59 21.93 9.92 -2.39
C ASP A 59 23.33 10.20 -2.96
N ILE A 60 23.44 10.24 -4.30
CA ILE A 60 24.71 10.52 -4.98
C ILE A 60 24.73 11.91 -5.63
N GLY A 61 23.63 12.66 -5.52
CA GLY A 61 23.50 14.00 -6.09
C GLY A 61 23.25 14.01 -7.60
N SER A 62 22.82 12.87 -8.15
CA SER A 62 22.47 12.72 -9.56
C SER A 62 21.18 11.90 -9.67
N PRO A 63 20.03 12.48 -9.30
CA PRO A 63 18.77 11.75 -9.29
C PRO A 63 18.36 11.35 -10.70
N ASP A 64 17.83 10.13 -10.82
CA ASP A 64 17.33 9.56 -12.06
C ASP A 64 16.01 8.83 -11.79
N ILE A 65 14.98 9.24 -12.51
CA ILE A 65 13.63 8.67 -12.40
C ILE A 65 13.57 7.22 -12.88
N GLU A 66 14.42 6.84 -13.85
CA GLU A 66 14.46 5.48 -14.42
C GLU A 66 15.42 4.55 -13.67
N ALA A 67 16.14 5.07 -12.67
CA ALA A 67 17.09 4.28 -11.89
C ALA A 67 16.38 3.17 -11.10
N GLU A 68 17.00 1.98 -11.11
CA GLU A 68 16.56 0.86 -10.29
C GLU A 68 17.06 0.99 -8.85
N GLU A 69 18.09 1.81 -8.62
CA GLU A 69 18.67 2.06 -7.31
C GLU A 69 17.68 2.77 -6.38
N HIS A 70 17.46 2.15 -5.24
CA HIS A 70 16.63 2.70 -4.17
C HIS A 70 17.39 3.83 -3.47
N ARG A 71 17.12 5.07 -3.87
CA ARG A 71 17.66 6.30 -3.26
C ARG A 71 16.52 7.26 -3.01
N LEU A 72 16.67 8.12 -2.01
CA LEU A 72 15.63 9.07 -1.66
C LEU A 72 15.37 10.03 -2.82
N GLU A 73 16.45 10.50 -3.46
CA GLU A 73 16.38 11.41 -4.60
C GLU A 73 15.65 10.80 -5.82
N ASN A 74 15.84 9.50 -6.08
CA ASN A 74 15.15 8.78 -7.16
C ASN A 74 13.67 8.54 -6.82
N TYR A 75 13.39 8.10 -5.59
CA TYR A 75 12.00 7.85 -5.15
C TYR A 75 11.14 9.11 -5.18
N LYS A 76 11.70 10.27 -4.82
CA LYS A 76 10.99 11.54 -4.94
C LYS A 76 10.59 11.82 -6.40
N LEU A 77 11.51 11.69 -7.35
CA LEU A 77 11.18 11.85 -8.79
C LEU A 77 10.10 10.87 -9.26
N GLN A 78 10.22 9.60 -8.85
CA GLN A 78 9.26 8.56 -9.23
C GLN A 78 7.86 8.80 -8.63
N TYR A 79 7.78 9.24 -7.38
CA TYR A 79 6.51 9.58 -6.72
C TYR A 79 5.87 10.83 -7.31
N GLU A 80 6.65 11.85 -7.69
CA GLU A 80 6.11 13.04 -8.37
C GLU A 80 5.54 12.68 -9.75
N ALA A 81 6.26 11.90 -10.56
CA ALA A 81 5.73 11.46 -11.86
C ALA A 81 4.49 10.56 -11.72
N LEU A 82 4.46 9.70 -10.69
CA LEU A 82 3.28 8.91 -10.39
C LEU A 82 2.09 9.80 -10.01
N LYS A 83 2.33 10.84 -9.20
CA LYS A 83 1.31 11.81 -8.81
C LYS A 83 0.74 12.54 -10.01
N GLU A 84 1.60 13.07 -10.89
CA GLU A 84 1.18 13.70 -12.15
C GLU A 84 0.27 12.76 -12.94
N LYS A 85 0.64 11.48 -13.04
CA LYS A 85 -0.16 10.49 -13.76
C LYS A 85 -1.50 10.20 -13.08
N MET A 86 -1.55 10.10 -11.76
CA MET A 86 -2.79 9.88 -11.00
C MET A 86 -3.77 11.05 -11.15
N LEU A 87 -3.26 12.28 -11.21
CA LEU A 87 -4.05 13.50 -11.37
C LEU A 87 -4.71 13.61 -12.77
N GLU A 88 -4.20 12.90 -13.79
CA GLU A 88 -4.86 12.81 -15.10
C GLU A 88 -6.21 12.04 -15.04
N PHE A 89 -6.50 11.33 -13.95
CA PHE A 89 -7.71 10.53 -13.77
C PHE A 89 -8.58 11.06 -12.62
N PRO A 90 -9.16 12.27 -12.73
CA PRO A 90 -9.86 12.93 -11.61
C PRO A 90 -11.08 12.15 -11.06
N GLU A 91 -11.68 11.28 -11.88
CA GLU A 91 -12.80 10.42 -11.48
C GLU A 91 -12.35 9.11 -10.78
N THR A 92 -11.05 8.86 -10.72
CA THR A 92 -10.45 7.70 -10.04
C THR A 92 -9.80 8.15 -8.75
N LYS A 93 -10.10 7.44 -7.65
CA LYS A 93 -9.45 7.66 -6.36
C LYS A 93 -8.25 6.74 -6.21
N PHE A 94 -7.17 7.24 -5.61
CA PHE A 94 -5.95 6.48 -5.39
C PHE A 94 -5.66 6.28 -3.90
N LEU A 95 -5.75 5.02 -3.47
CA LEU A 95 -5.36 4.40 -2.20
C LEU A 95 -3.85 4.17 -2.02
N VAL A 96 -2.99 5.13 -1.67
CA VAL A 96 -1.52 4.90 -1.58
C VAL A 96 -1.09 4.44 -0.19
N TRP A 97 -0.45 3.27 -0.11
CA TRP A 97 0.15 2.75 1.12
C TRP A 97 1.57 3.29 1.28
N THR A 98 1.89 3.88 2.44
CA THR A 98 3.29 4.16 2.79
C THR A 98 4.08 2.85 2.84
N GLY A 99 5.38 2.90 2.52
CA GLY A 99 6.19 1.69 2.36
C GLY A 99 6.37 0.87 3.64
N ALA A 100 6.45 -0.45 3.47
CA ALA A 100 6.71 -1.40 4.56
C ALA A 100 8.17 -1.35 5.04
N THR A 101 8.36 -1.58 6.33
CA THR A 101 9.65 -1.46 7.04
C THR A 101 10.35 -2.78 7.27
N HIS A 102 11.66 -2.71 7.46
CA HIS A 102 12.47 -3.87 7.84
C HIS A 102 12.43 -4.10 9.35
N ALA A 103 12.58 -5.37 9.72
CA ALA A 103 13.07 -5.74 11.05
C ALA A 103 14.49 -5.17 11.24
N GLU A 104 14.83 -4.76 12.47
CA GLU A 104 16.11 -4.12 12.77
C GLU A 104 17.32 -4.94 12.28
N VAL A 105 17.28 -6.26 12.47
CA VAL A 105 18.36 -7.18 12.07
C VAL A 105 18.60 -7.28 10.57
N ASN A 106 17.67 -6.80 9.74
CA ASN A 106 17.73 -6.89 8.27
C ASN A 106 18.16 -5.58 7.60
N THR A 107 18.44 -4.53 8.36
CA THR A 107 18.79 -3.22 7.83
C THR A 107 19.87 -2.55 8.65
N THR A 108 20.29 -1.37 8.23
CA THR A 108 21.12 -0.48 9.04
C THR A 108 20.28 0.67 9.56
N GLU A 109 20.67 1.25 10.70
CA GLU A 109 20.01 2.43 11.25
C GLU A 109 19.94 3.57 10.22
N GLU A 110 21.01 3.76 9.44
CA GLU A 110 21.07 4.79 8.40
C GLU A 110 20.08 4.56 7.25
N LYS A 111 19.84 3.30 6.86
CA LYS A 111 18.80 2.97 5.86
C LYS A 111 17.41 3.17 6.45
N ALA A 112 17.20 2.76 7.70
CA ALA A 112 15.93 2.94 8.40
C ALA A 112 15.57 4.43 8.63
N LYS A 113 16.57 5.27 8.94
CA LYS A 113 16.41 6.73 9.00
C LYS A 113 15.98 7.32 7.65
N ARG A 114 16.60 6.89 6.55
CA ARG A 114 16.21 7.32 5.19
C ARG A 114 14.79 6.85 4.83
N MET A 115 14.40 5.65 5.25
CA MET A 115 13.01 5.20 5.10
C MET A 115 12.04 6.09 5.89
N LYS A 116 12.37 6.43 7.14
CA LYS A 116 11.57 7.37 7.94
C LYS A 116 11.49 8.76 7.29
N GLU A 117 12.61 9.25 6.77
CA GLU A 117 12.66 10.51 6.02
C GLU A 117 11.76 10.45 4.78
N PHE A 118 11.84 9.37 4.02
CA PHE A 118 11.00 9.17 2.85
C PHE A 118 9.51 9.15 3.20
N THR A 119 9.11 8.37 4.21
CA THR A 119 7.72 8.36 4.70
C THR A 119 7.28 9.73 5.17
N ASN A 120 8.12 10.47 5.90
CA ASN A 120 7.81 11.82 6.35
C ASN A 120 7.58 12.78 5.17
N TRP A 121 8.43 12.70 4.14
CA TRP A 121 8.24 13.47 2.92
C TRP A 121 6.92 13.10 2.21
N VAL A 122 6.60 11.80 2.12
CA VAL A 122 5.32 11.35 1.54
C VAL A 122 4.13 11.96 2.28
N ARG A 123 4.15 11.97 3.62
CA ARG A 123 3.06 12.48 4.47
C ARG A 123 2.92 14.00 4.48
N ASN A 124 4.05 14.71 4.53
CA ASN A 124 4.05 16.15 4.80
C ASN A 124 4.15 16.99 3.52
N ASP A 125 4.83 16.47 2.49
CA ASP A 125 5.17 17.23 1.30
C ASP A 125 4.48 16.70 0.05
N TRP A 126 4.48 15.38 -0.17
CA TRP A 126 3.90 14.77 -1.36
C TRP A 126 2.36 14.71 -1.30
N ASP A 127 1.79 14.33 -0.15
CA ASP A 127 0.34 14.32 0.07
C ASP A 127 -0.25 15.73 -0.01
N LYS A 128 -1.41 15.86 -0.67
CA LYS A 128 -2.13 17.12 -0.81
C LYS A 128 -3.62 16.89 -0.68
N LYS A 129 -4.22 17.51 0.34
CA LYS A 129 -5.68 17.51 0.51
C LYS A 129 -6.38 18.13 -0.70
N GLY A 130 -7.58 17.62 -0.99
CA GLY A 130 -8.44 18.12 -2.06
C GLY A 130 -8.11 17.59 -3.45
N ASP A 131 -7.10 16.73 -3.60
CA ASP A 131 -6.89 15.96 -4.82
C ASP A 131 -7.56 14.57 -4.76
N ASN A 132 -7.32 13.71 -5.75
CA ASN A 132 -7.91 12.37 -5.85
C ASN A 132 -7.01 11.26 -5.27
N ILE A 133 -5.96 11.63 -4.52
CA ILE A 133 -4.94 10.74 -3.97
C ILE A 133 -5.03 10.79 -2.44
N PHE A 134 -4.99 9.64 -1.81
CA PHE A 134 -5.14 9.51 -0.36
C PHE A 134 -4.10 8.54 0.18
N LEU A 135 -3.58 8.82 1.37
CA LEU A 135 -2.65 7.92 2.06
C LEU A 135 -3.33 6.93 2.99
N TRP A 136 -2.78 5.72 3.09
CA TRP A 136 -2.89 4.83 4.24
C TRP A 136 -1.51 4.63 4.87
N ASP A 137 -1.32 5.13 6.08
CA ASP A 137 0.00 5.18 6.74
C ASP A 137 0.35 3.84 7.43
N PHE A 138 0.66 2.85 6.60
CA PHE A 138 1.10 1.54 7.03
C PHE A 138 2.46 1.58 7.77
N TYR A 139 3.32 2.54 7.47
CA TYR A 139 4.61 2.71 8.16
C TYR A 139 4.38 3.06 9.63
N GLU A 140 3.48 4.01 9.91
CA GLU A 140 3.11 4.37 11.29
C GLU A 140 2.52 3.17 12.04
N LEU A 141 1.74 2.33 11.35
CA LEU A 141 1.15 1.14 11.96
C LEU A 141 2.19 0.07 12.30
N GLU A 142 3.19 -0.14 11.44
CA GLU A 142 4.25 -1.11 11.70
C GLU A 142 5.23 -0.68 12.79
N THR A 143 5.52 0.63 12.84
CA THR A 143 6.63 1.19 13.61
C THR A 143 6.22 1.96 14.86
N GLU A 144 4.98 2.45 14.92
CA GLU A 144 4.48 3.38 15.94
C GLU A 144 5.41 4.60 16.13
N GLY A 145 5.85 5.17 15.01
CA GLY A 145 6.78 6.29 14.96
C GLY A 145 8.25 5.91 15.14
N GLY A 146 8.56 4.62 15.31
CA GLY A 146 9.91 4.05 15.38
C GLY A 146 10.68 4.10 14.04
N LEU A 147 11.75 3.31 13.95
CA LEU A 147 12.55 3.14 12.72
C LEU A 147 12.33 1.80 12.04
N TYR A 148 11.91 0.79 12.80
CA TYR A 148 11.87 -0.61 12.39
C TYR A 148 10.48 -1.19 12.63
N LEU A 149 10.17 -2.27 11.92
CA LEU A 149 9.03 -3.11 12.24
C LEU A 149 9.16 -3.60 13.70
N LYS A 150 8.13 -3.36 14.52
CA LYS A 150 8.15 -3.79 15.92
C LYS A 150 8.24 -5.31 16.03
N ASP A 151 8.97 -5.78 17.04
CA ASP A 151 9.15 -7.21 17.29
C ASP A 151 7.82 -7.96 17.44
N GLU A 152 6.86 -7.35 18.13
CA GLU A 152 5.52 -7.90 18.34
C GLU A 152 4.65 -7.93 17.07
N HIS A 153 5.07 -7.24 16.01
CA HIS A 153 4.41 -7.25 14.70
C HIS A 153 5.08 -8.23 13.73
N MET A 154 6.28 -8.75 14.02
CA MET A 154 6.99 -9.69 13.14
C MET A 154 6.37 -11.09 13.13
N LEU A 155 6.39 -11.77 11.97
CA LEU A 155 5.97 -13.17 11.81
C LEU A 155 6.79 -14.13 12.67
N ARG A 156 8.11 -13.87 12.74
CA ARG A 156 9.08 -14.50 13.64
C ARG A 156 10.34 -13.62 13.70
N GLU A 157 11.25 -13.89 14.62
CA GLU A 157 12.51 -13.15 14.75
C GLU A 157 13.22 -13.00 13.40
N GLY A 158 13.51 -11.75 13.02
CA GLY A 158 14.16 -11.41 11.76
C GLY A 158 13.32 -11.58 10.49
N ASP A 159 12.05 -11.99 10.58
CA ASP A 159 11.14 -12.02 9.44
C ASP A 159 10.34 -10.72 9.37
N SER A 160 10.65 -9.88 8.37
CA SER A 160 9.98 -8.60 8.16
C SER A 160 8.56 -8.71 7.60
N HIS A 161 8.01 -9.93 7.45
CA HIS A 161 6.59 -10.10 7.20
C HIS A 161 5.80 -9.86 8.49
N PRO A 162 4.66 -9.14 8.41
CA PRO A 162 3.82 -8.97 9.58
C PRO A 162 3.16 -10.28 10.03
N ASN A 163 3.01 -10.48 11.32
CA ASN A 163 2.29 -11.62 11.88
C ASN A 163 0.78 -11.49 11.73
N ARG A 164 0.10 -12.62 11.94
CA ARG A 164 -1.35 -12.71 11.81
C ARG A 164 -2.10 -11.80 12.78
N PRO A 165 -1.81 -11.76 14.10
CA PRO A 165 -2.49 -10.85 15.02
C PRO A 165 -2.43 -9.37 14.60
N PHE A 166 -1.25 -8.90 14.18
CA PHE A 166 -1.09 -7.55 13.67
C PHE A 166 -1.88 -7.35 12.37
N ALA A 167 -1.72 -8.24 11.38
CA ALA A 167 -2.47 -8.12 10.12
C ALA A 167 -3.99 -8.12 10.34
N GLU A 168 -4.50 -8.93 11.27
CA GLU A 168 -5.93 -8.98 11.63
C GLU A 168 -6.41 -7.70 12.31
N SER A 169 -5.58 -7.06 13.14
CA SER A 169 -5.92 -5.79 13.80
C SER A 169 -6.05 -4.64 12.80
N LEU A 170 -5.33 -4.70 11.68
CA LEU A 170 -5.38 -3.67 10.63
C LEU A 170 -6.60 -3.77 9.71
N ILE A 171 -7.26 -4.93 9.61
CA ILE A 171 -8.42 -5.14 8.73
C ILE A 171 -9.51 -4.07 8.93
N PRO A 172 -10.03 -3.82 10.15
CA PRO A 172 -11.07 -2.81 10.34
C PRO A 172 -10.58 -1.40 10.02
N MET A 173 -9.31 -1.10 10.28
CA MET A 173 -8.71 0.22 10.05
C MET A 173 -8.57 0.51 8.55
N PHE A 174 -8.06 -0.48 7.80
CA PHE A 174 -7.95 -0.39 6.35
C PHE A 174 -9.33 -0.29 5.70
N GLY A 175 -10.30 -1.10 6.16
CA GLY A 175 -11.69 -1.03 5.72
C GLY A 175 -12.30 0.35 5.96
N LYS A 176 -12.10 0.92 7.16
CA LYS A 176 -12.54 2.29 7.48
C LYS A 176 -11.90 3.30 6.54
N ARG A 177 -10.59 3.21 6.30
CA ARG A 177 -9.89 4.15 5.41
C ARG A 177 -10.46 4.10 3.98
N ILE A 178 -10.73 2.90 3.46
CA ILE A 178 -11.41 2.74 2.16
C ILE A 178 -12.78 3.41 2.16
N VAL A 179 -13.59 3.23 3.21
CA VAL A 179 -14.91 3.86 3.34
C VAL A 179 -14.79 5.39 3.41
N ASP A 180 -13.82 5.92 4.15
CA ASP A 180 -13.57 7.36 4.25
C ASP A 180 -13.20 7.94 2.88
N VAL A 181 -12.40 7.23 2.08
CA VAL A 181 -12.07 7.61 0.69
C VAL A 181 -13.34 7.62 -0.16
N PHE A 182 -14.14 6.56 -0.16
CA PHE A 182 -15.37 6.51 -0.98
C PHE A 182 -16.39 7.57 -0.59
N THR A 183 -16.48 7.91 0.70
CA THR A 183 -17.49 8.84 1.23
C THR A 183 -17.01 10.30 1.31
N ASN A 184 -15.87 10.63 0.70
CA ASN A 184 -15.27 11.97 0.68
C ASN A 184 -14.96 12.52 2.08
N LYS A 185 -14.54 11.65 3.01
CA LYS A 185 -14.14 12.02 4.38
C LYS A 185 -12.64 11.87 4.63
N ALA A 186 -11.90 11.33 3.66
CA ALA A 186 -10.50 10.97 3.84
C ALA A 186 -9.56 12.16 4.14
N ASP A 187 -9.87 13.36 3.68
CA ASP A 187 -9.09 14.57 3.99
C ASP A 187 -9.21 15.01 5.46
N ASP A 188 -10.29 14.61 6.12
CA ASP A 188 -10.60 14.98 7.51
C ASP A 188 -10.45 13.81 8.49
N SER A 189 -10.13 12.61 7.99
CA SER A 189 -9.97 11.41 8.81
C SER A 189 -8.51 11.01 8.98
N ASP A 190 -8.25 10.23 10.03
CA ASP A 190 -6.92 9.70 10.32
C ASP A 190 -6.43 8.80 9.17
N ILE A 191 -5.23 9.10 8.66
CA ILE A 191 -4.62 8.36 7.55
C ILE A 191 -4.25 6.92 7.90
N THR A 192 -4.22 6.56 9.19
CA THR A 192 -4.05 5.17 9.64
C THR A 192 -5.36 4.38 9.63
N GLY A 193 -6.51 5.07 9.56
CA GLY A 193 -7.83 4.47 9.71
C GLY A 193 -8.20 4.15 11.16
N LYS A 194 -7.49 4.69 12.14
CA LYS A 194 -7.93 4.76 13.54
C LYS A 194 -9.20 5.62 13.70
#